data_AF-A0A947BW70-F1
#
_entry.id   AF-A0A947BW70-F1
#
_cell.length_a   1.000
_cell.length_b   1.000
_cell.length_c   1.000
_cell.angle_alpha   90.00
_cell.angle_beta   90.00
_cell.angle_gamma   90.00
#
_symmetry.space_group_name_H-M   'P 1'
#
loop_
_entity.id
_entity.type
_entity.pdbx_description
1 polymer ?
#
loop_
_entity_poly.entity_id
_entity_poly.type
_entity_poly.pdbx_seq_one_letter_code
_entity_poly.pdbx_strand_id
1 'polypeptide(L)'
;MKMTTIRQIIFPLAAVLVAVACNSSSDEATSADIAEEHSAETFAEHMHGHLVHVDAIKTAVIAGNLEATREHSVWLSEHDEPPGMPDAWSPYVEEMRQYAAVAASSRDLERVAVAVSEIARTCGECHRTYGASPEFSAGQRPTQELHDVKTEMHRHLWAANRMWESMIVPSNDAWQSATDMLADVRIDPARLANDTANAAQVEALLEQARDLGELGAQTSAGPLRSEQLGRFLSLCASCHTLTGGGPDPRI
;
A
#
# COMPACT_ATOMS: atom_id res chain seq x y z
N MET A 1 -31.14 -26.23 -49.72
CA MET A 1 -32.43 -26.94 -49.55
C MET A 1 -32.47 -27.60 -48.19
N LYS A 2 -33.09 -26.95 -47.19
CA LYS A 2 -33.87 -27.54 -46.09
C LYS A 2 -34.37 -26.38 -45.20
N MET A 3 -35.64 -26.05 -45.42
CA MET A 3 -36.53 -25.25 -44.57
C MET A 3 -36.87 -26.02 -43.29
N THR A 4 -37.09 -25.33 -42.17
CA THR A 4 -38.04 -25.59 -41.05
C THR A 4 -37.56 -24.82 -39.81
N THR A 5 -38.34 -24.16 -38.94
CA THR A 5 -39.77 -23.84 -38.84
C THR A 5 -39.89 -22.69 -37.84
N ILE A 6 -40.70 -21.70 -38.19
CA ILE A 6 -41.16 -20.59 -37.34
C ILE A 6 -42.12 -21.14 -36.28
N ARG A 7 -41.90 -20.82 -35.00
CA ARG A 7 -42.90 -21.06 -33.94
C ARG A 7 -43.23 -19.73 -33.27
N GLN A 8 -44.33 -19.14 -33.72
CA GLN A 8 -44.98 -17.99 -33.10
C GLN A 8 -45.53 -18.39 -31.73
N ILE A 9 -45.20 -17.62 -30.70
CA ILE A 9 -45.83 -17.71 -29.37
C ILE A 9 -46.66 -16.44 -29.19
N ILE A 10 -47.96 -16.64 -29.11
CA ILE A 10 -48.98 -15.64 -28.80
C ILE A 10 -49.04 -15.53 -27.27
N PHE A 11 -48.75 -14.35 -26.71
CA PHE A 11 -49.00 -14.04 -25.30
C PHE A 11 -50.27 -13.19 -25.17
N PRO A 12 -51.18 -13.51 -24.22
CA PRO A 12 -52.38 -12.74 -24.01
C PRO A 12 -52.08 -11.45 -23.24
N LEU A 13 -52.73 -10.38 -23.71
CA LEU A 13 -52.81 -9.06 -23.10
C LEU A 13 -53.58 -9.17 -21.77
N ALA A 14 -52.90 -9.02 -20.63
CA ALA A 14 -53.52 -8.83 -19.34
C ALA A 14 -53.27 -7.38 -18.88
N ALA A 15 -54.30 -6.55 -18.98
CA ALA A 15 -54.32 -5.21 -18.45
C ALA A 15 -54.43 -5.27 -16.92
N VAL A 16 -53.35 -4.92 -16.22
CA VAL A 16 -53.35 -4.67 -14.77
C VAL A 16 -53.34 -3.16 -14.57
N LEU A 17 -54.46 -2.62 -14.06
CA LEU A 17 -54.53 -1.28 -13.50
C LEU A 17 -53.70 -1.26 -12.21
N VAL A 18 -52.54 -0.60 -12.24
CA VAL A 18 -51.79 -0.24 -11.04
C VAL A 18 -52.22 1.16 -10.62
N ALA A 19 -52.91 1.24 -9.48
CA ALA A 19 -53.17 2.51 -8.80
C ALA A 19 -51.82 3.05 -8.28
N VAL A 20 -51.34 4.14 -8.87
CA VAL A 20 -50.20 4.91 -8.36
C VAL A 20 -50.69 5.69 -7.15
N ALA A 21 -50.48 5.13 -5.95
CA ALA A 21 -50.51 5.88 -4.72
C ALA A 21 -49.14 6.57 -4.56
N CYS A 22 -49.10 7.89 -4.74
CA CYS A 22 -47.95 8.71 -4.36
C CYS A 22 -47.85 8.71 -2.83
N ASN A 23 -47.16 7.74 -2.25
CA ASN A 23 -46.72 7.82 -0.86
C ASN A 23 -45.38 8.57 -0.84
N SER A 24 -45.45 9.90 -0.80
CA SER A 24 -44.28 10.75 -0.53
C SER A 24 -44.00 10.71 0.98
N SER A 25 -43.43 9.62 1.46
CA SER A 25 -42.67 9.63 2.71
C SER A 25 -41.31 10.24 2.37
N SER A 26 -41.24 11.57 2.42
CA SER A 26 -39.98 12.26 2.65
C SER A 26 -39.51 11.84 4.04
N ASP A 27 -38.63 10.85 4.08
CA ASP A 27 -37.88 10.44 5.25
C ASP A 27 -37.09 11.66 5.76
N GLU A 28 -37.60 12.29 6.82
CA GLU A 28 -36.81 13.22 7.63
C GLU A 28 -35.75 12.38 8.35
N ALA A 29 -34.54 12.32 7.79
CA ALA A 29 -33.37 11.80 8.48
C ALA A 29 -33.28 12.48 9.86
N THR A 30 -33.21 11.68 10.91
CA THR A 30 -33.24 12.21 12.26
C THR A 30 -31.91 12.90 12.58
N SER A 31 -31.89 13.80 13.58
CA SER A 31 -30.64 14.42 14.04
C SER A 31 -29.59 13.42 14.51
N ALA A 32 -29.99 12.18 14.85
CA ALA A 32 -29.07 11.10 15.17
C ALA A 32 -28.41 10.53 13.90
N ASP A 33 -29.19 10.33 12.84
CA ASP A 33 -28.68 9.83 11.55
C ASP A 33 -27.67 10.80 10.93
N ILE A 34 -27.95 12.11 11.00
CA ILE A 34 -27.04 13.16 10.50
C ILE A 34 -25.75 13.23 11.34
N ALA A 35 -25.83 13.03 12.67
CA ALA A 35 -24.65 13.03 13.53
C ALA A 35 -23.77 11.79 13.32
N GLU A 36 -24.38 10.63 13.09
CA GLU A 36 -23.69 9.38 12.77
C GLU A 36 -22.98 9.48 11.41
N GLU A 37 -23.66 10.00 10.38
CA GLU A 37 -23.09 10.24 9.04
C GLU A 37 -21.88 11.20 9.09
N HIS A 38 -21.99 12.33 9.78
CA HIS A 38 -20.87 13.27 9.94
C HIS A 38 -19.69 12.67 10.72
N SER A 39 -19.94 11.79 11.70
CA SER A 39 -18.86 11.11 12.42
C SER A 39 -18.12 10.08 11.55
N ALA A 40 -18.83 9.41 10.64
CA ALA A 40 -18.23 8.47 9.70
C ALA A 40 -17.40 9.19 8.63
N GLU A 41 -17.88 10.33 8.13
CA GLU A 41 -17.16 11.18 7.17
C GLU A 41 -15.85 11.70 7.77
N THR A 42 -15.90 12.26 8.99
CA THR A 42 -14.69 12.75 9.68
C THR A 42 -13.70 11.64 10.00
N PHE A 43 -14.17 10.42 10.28
CA PHE A 43 -13.29 9.27 10.48
C PHE A 43 -12.62 8.80 9.17
N ALA A 44 -13.36 8.73 8.06
CA ALA A 44 -12.82 8.34 6.76
C ALA A 44 -11.76 9.34 6.27
N GLU A 45 -12.02 10.64 6.44
CA GLU A 45 -11.05 11.71 6.16
C GLU A 45 -9.78 11.57 7.00
N HIS A 46 -9.94 11.25 8.29
CA HIS A 46 -8.82 11.06 9.19
C HIS A 46 -7.94 9.86 8.79
N MET A 47 -8.55 8.72 8.45
CA MET A 47 -7.82 7.55 7.94
C MET A 47 -7.17 7.81 6.58
N HIS A 48 -7.79 8.63 5.72
CA HIS A 48 -7.16 9.10 4.49
C HIS A 48 -5.91 9.94 4.80
N GLY A 49 -5.97 10.81 5.82
CA GLY A 49 -4.82 11.55 6.34
C GLY A 49 -3.68 10.63 6.76
N HIS A 50 -3.96 9.56 7.52
CA HIS A 50 -2.96 8.55 7.87
C HIS A 50 -2.29 7.99 6.62
N LEU A 51 -3.10 7.54 5.64
CA LEU A 51 -2.60 6.94 4.39
C LEU A 51 -1.66 7.89 3.63
N VAL A 52 -2.02 9.17 3.51
CA VAL A 52 -1.19 10.20 2.86
C VAL A 52 0.17 10.31 3.55
N HIS A 53 0.20 10.41 4.88
CA HIS A 53 1.44 10.55 5.63
C HIS A 53 2.30 9.27 5.57
N VAL A 54 1.72 8.07 5.70
CA VAL A 54 2.51 6.83 5.65
C VAL A 54 3.03 6.53 4.25
N ASP A 55 2.31 6.90 3.19
CA ASP A 55 2.80 6.78 1.81
C ASP A 55 3.97 7.74 1.54
N ALA A 56 3.88 8.96 2.06
CA ALA A 56 4.98 9.94 2.01
C ALA A 56 6.21 9.46 2.78
N ILE A 57 6.04 8.89 3.98
CA ILE A 57 7.12 8.26 4.76
C ILE A 57 7.80 7.15 3.93
N LYS A 58 7.03 6.20 3.40
CA LYS A 58 7.56 5.10 2.58
C LYS A 58 8.34 5.62 1.37
N THR A 59 7.79 6.61 0.66
CA THR A 59 8.44 7.22 -0.50
C THR A 59 9.75 7.92 -0.13
N ALA A 60 9.76 8.66 0.98
CA ALA A 60 10.96 9.31 1.50
C ALA A 60 12.05 8.31 1.91
N VAL A 61 11.68 7.18 2.52
CA VAL A 61 12.61 6.08 2.82
C VAL A 61 13.20 5.50 1.54
N ILE A 62 12.38 5.21 0.53
CA ILE A 62 12.86 4.71 -0.77
C ILE A 62 13.86 5.70 -1.38
N ALA A 63 13.62 7.01 -1.26
CA ALA A 63 14.52 8.06 -1.73
C ALA A 63 15.79 8.24 -0.88
N GLY A 64 15.89 7.59 0.29
CA GLY A 64 16.97 7.82 1.26
C GLY A 64 16.88 9.19 1.96
N ASN A 65 15.71 9.84 1.96
CA ASN A 65 15.51 11.17 2.54
C ASN A 65 15.02 11.09 3.99
N LEU A 66 15.95 11.11 4.95
CA LEU A 66 15.65 11.10 6.38
C LEU A 66 14.90 12.36 6.86
N GLU A 67 15.09 13.51 6.21
CA GLU A 67 14.41 14.75 6.61
C GLU A 67 12.93 14.70 6.28
N ALA A 68 12.59 14.37 5.02
CA ALA A 68 11.20 14.20 4.60
C ALA A 68 10.52 13.05 5.39
N THR A 69 11.25 11.97 5.67
CA THR A 69 10.73 10.89 6.52
C THR A 69 10.35 11.42 7.90
N ARG A 70 11.19 12.27 8.51
CA ARG A 70 10.95 12.83 9.84
C ARG A 70 9.68 13.68 9.89
N GLU A 71 9.49 14.58 8.93
CA GLU A 71 8.33 15.49 8.89
C GLU A 71 7.01 14.72 9.00
N HIS A 72 6.81 13.74 8.12
CA HIS A 72 5.57 12.97 8.13
C HIS A 72 5.47 12.00 9.32
N SER A 73 6.60 11.50 9.81
CA SER A 73 6.63 10.62 10.99
C SER A 73 6.25 11.37 12.28
N VAL A 74 6.67 12.63 12.42
CA VAL A 74 6.27 13.51 13.54
C VAL A 74 4.75 13.68 13.54
N TRP A 75 4.17 14.02 12.39
CA TRP A 75 2.72 14.15 12.27
C TRP A 75 2.00 12.86 12.71
N LEU A 76 2.45 11.71 12.22
CA LEU A 76 1.81 10.44 12.55
C LEU A 76 1.93 10.10 14.04
N SER A 77 3.04 10.46 14.69
CA SER A 77 3.24 10.23 16.13
C SER A 77 2.48 11.20 17.05
N GLU A 78 2.14 12.40 16.58
CA GLU A 78 1.68 13.50 17.45
C GLU A 78 0.27 14.01 17.15
N HIS A 79 -0.30 13.74 15.97
CA HIS A 79 -1.60 14.30 15.60
C HIS A 79 -2.73 13.82 16.52
N ASP A 80 -3.79 14.61 16.65
CA ASP A 80 -4.94 14.27 17.49
C ASP A 80 -5.87 13.26 16.79
N GLU A 81 -6.37 12.29 17.56
CA GLU A 81 -7.42 11.38 17.10
C GLU A 81 -8.78 12.10 17.05
N PRO A 82 -9.66 11.76 16.09
CA PRO A 82 -11.00 12.32 16.02
C PRO A 82 -11.82 11.91 17.27
N PRO A 83 -12.74 12.77 17.73
CA PRO A 83 -13.62 12.43 18.84
C PRO A 83 -14.48 11.20 18.48
N GLY A 84 -14.72 10.33 19.45
CA GLY A 84 -15.57 9.14 19.25
C GLY A 84 -14.85 7.90 18.71
N MET A 85 -13.51 7.93 18.61
CA MET A 85 -12.73 6.74 18.32
C MET A 85 -13.00 5.64 19.37
N PRO A 86 -13.23 4.37 18.96
CA PRO A 86 -13.39 3.27 19.89
C PRO A 86 -12.12 3.03 20.75
N ASP A 87 -12.27 2.97 22.07
CA ASP A 87 -11.16 2.67 23.01
C ASP A 87 -10.42 1.37 22.67
N ALA A 88 -11.11 0.41 22.04
CA ALA A 88 -10.53 -0.85 21.62
C ALA A 88 -9.44 -0.70 20.53
N TRP A 89 -9.37 0.46 19.86
CA TRP A 89 -8.36 0.76 18.84
C TRP A 89 -7.09 1.35 19.42
N SER A 90 -7.15 1.91 20.64
CA SER A 90 -6.02 2.60 21.26
C SER A 90 -4.71 1.80 21.30
N PRO A 91 -4.69 0.48 21.54
CA PRO A 91 -3.43 -0.28 21.49
C PRO A 91 -2.73 -0.22 20.12
N TYR A 92 -3.48 -0.30 19.02
CA TYR A 92 -2.93 -0.24 17.65
C TYR A 92 -2.46 1.17 17.30
N VAL A 93 -3.23 2.19 17.70
CA VAL A 93 -2.85 3.59 17.50
C VAL A 93 -1.57 3.93 18.25
N GLU A 94 -1.46 3.50 19.51
CA GLU A 94 -0.27 3.72 20.32
C GLU A 94 0.95 3.00 19.75
N GLU A 95 0.81 1.74 19.31
CA GLU A 95 1.89 1.01 18.66
C GLU A 95 2.36 1.68 17.35
N MET A 96 1.41 2.14 16.52
CA MET A 96 1.72 2.88 15.30
C MET A 96 2.50 4.18 15.62
N ARG A 97 2.06 4.94 16.62
CA ARG A 97 2.72 6.18 17.07
C ARG A 97 4.12 5.91 17.60
N GLN A 98 4.35 4.80 18.30
CA GLN A 98 5.67 4.42 18.79
C GLN A 98 6.64 4.16 17.63
N TYR A 99 6.24 3.43 16.61
CA TYR A 99 7.09 3.22 15.43
C TYR A 99 7.28 4.50 14.62
N ALA A 100 6.26 5.35 14.50
CA ALA A 100 6.39 6.67 13.90
C ALA A 100 7.41 7.54 14.65
N ALA A 101 7.40 7.54 15.98
CA ALA A 101 8.38 8.26 16.79
C ALA A 101 9.82 7.72 16.61
N VAL A 102 9.98 6.40 16.41
CA VAL A 102 11.27 5.81 16.05
C VAL A 102 11.73 6.31 14.67
N ALA A 103 10.84 6.31 13.68
CA ALA A 103 11.16 6.82 12.34
C ALA A 103 11.52 8.32 12.36
N ALA A 104 10.83 9.13 13.16
CA ALA A 104 11.08 10.56 13.30
C ALA A 104 12.45 10.87 13.95
N SER A 105 12.85 10.10 14.96
CA SER A 105 14.04 10.37 15.77
C SER A 105 15.32 9.69 15.27
N SER A 106 15.19 8.64 14.46
CA SER A 106 16.35 7.88 13.96
C SER A 106 17.17 8.69 12.95
N ARG A 107 18.48 8.44 12.96
CA ARG A 107 19.45 8.93 11.95
C ARG A 107 20.00 7.81 11.08
N ASP A 108 19.44 6.62 11.24
CA ASP A 108 19.84 5.39 10.57
C ASP A 108 18.69 4.96 9.66
N LEU A 109 18.93 4.97 8.35
CA LEU A 109 17.95 4.62 7.31
C LEU A 109 17.47 3.19 7.44
N GLU A 110 18.31 2.24 7.87
CA GLU A 110 17.90 0.85 8.05
C GLU A 110 16.89 0.76 9.20
N ARG A 111 17.19 1.41 10.33
CA ARG A 111 16.28 1.49 11.47
C ARG A 111 14.96 2.19 11.11
N VAL A 112 15.02 3.23 10.29
CA VAL A 112 13.80 3.90 9.78
C VAL A 112 13.00 2.95 8.91
N ALA A 113 13.62 2.25 7.96
CA ALA A 113 12.93 1.30 7.09
C ALA A 113 12.20 0.19 7.87
N VAL A 114 12.84 -0.34 8.92
CA VAL A 114 12.22 -1.30 9.84
C VAL A 114 11.01 -0.68 10.56
N ALA A 115 11.16 0.51 11.14
CA ALA A 115 10.04 1.18 11.81
C ALA A 115 8.85 1.42 10.86
N VAL A 116 9.12 1.79 9.61
CA VAL A 116 8.10 2.00 8.58
C VAL A 116 7.38 0.71 8.19
N SER A 117 8.10 -0.42 8.13
CA SER A 117 7.44 -1.72 7.92
C SER A 117 6.54 -2.13 9.09
N GLU A 118 6.93 -1.79 10.33
CA GLU A 118 6.13 -2.05 11.52
C GLU A 118 4.88 -1.18 11.61
N ILE A 119 4.94 0.07 11.13
CA ILE A 119 3.75 0.92 10.92
C ILE A 119 2.76 0.18 10.00
N ALA A 120 3.21 -0.30 8.83
CA ALA A 120 2.35 -0.99 7.88
C ALA A 120 1.74 -2.29 8.46
N ARG A 121 2.52 -3.06 9.24
CA ARG A 121 2.03 -4.24 9.96
C ARG A 121 0.92 -3.87 10.95
N THR A 122 1.14 -2.81 11.73
CA THR A 122 0.18 -2.34 12.74
C THR A 122 -1.13 -1.91 12.09
N CYS A 123 -1.08 -1.20 10.96
CA CYS A 123 -2.27 -0.88 10.16
C CYS A 123 -3.03 -2.17 9.76
N GLY A 124 -2.31 -3.16 9.23
CA GLY A 124 -2.88 -4.45 8.83
C GLY A 124 -3.53 -5.24 9.95
N GLU A 125 -2.96 -5.21 11.14
CA GLU A 125 -3.50 -5.90 12.31
C GLU A 125 -4.78 -5.25 12.83
N CYS A 126 -4.82 -3.92 12.88
CA CYS A 126 -6.03 -3.17 13.18
C CYS A 126 -7.12 -3.47 12.15
N HIS A 127 -6.81 -3.33 10.85
CA HIS A 127 -7.75 -3.59 9.76
C HIS A 127 -8.31 -5.01 9.78
N ARG A 128 -7.44 -6.02 10.01
CA ARG A 128 -7.88 -7.42 10.14
C ARG A 128 -8.81 -7.62 11.33
N THR A 129 -8.46 -7.04 12.47
CA THR A 129 -9.20 -7.22 13.73
C THR A 129 -10.60 -6.66 13.63
N TYR A 130 -10.76 -5.51 12.97
CA TYR A 130 -12.04 -4.82 12.86
C TYR A 130 -12.73 -4.99 11.50
N GLY A 131 -12.20 -5.85 10.63
CA GLY A 131 -12.80 -6.16 9.33
C GLY A 131 -12.79 -4.98 8.35
N ALA A 132 -11.90 -4.01 8.54
CA ALA A 132 -11.71 -2.91 7.59
C ALA A 132 -10.88 -3.38 6.40
N SER A 133 -11.28 -2.95 5.20
CA SER A 133 -10.57 -3.28 3.96
C SER A 133 -10.56 -2.05 3.04
N PRO A 134 -9.69 -1.07 3.31
CA PRO A 134 -9.55 0.09 2.41
C PRO A 134 -9.20 -0.37 0.99
N GLU A 135 -9.71 0.35 -0.01
CA GLU A 135 -9.40 0.07 -1.41
C GLU A 135 -8.01 0.60 -1.75
N PHE A 136 -7.21 -0.23 -2.43
CA PHE A 136 -5.92 0.14 -2.99
C PHE A 136 -5.92 -0.04 -4.50
N SER A 137 -5.34 0.92 -5.22
CA SER A 137 -5.05 0.79 -6.63
C SER A 137 -3.57 0.52 -6.83
N ALA A 138 -3.24 -0.75 -7.09
CA ALA A 138 -1.88 -1.20 -7.40
C ALA A 138 -1.30 -0.61 -8.69
N GLY A 139 -2.08 0.19 -9.45
CA GLY A 139 -1.73 0.63 -10.78
C GLY A 139 -1.57 -0.55 -11.76
N GLN A 140 -1.13 -0.25 -12.98
CA GLN A 140 -0.86 -1.27 -13.98
C GLN A 140 0.45 -2.00 -13.66
N ARG A 141 0.45 -3.33 -13.69
CA ARG A 141 1.68 -4.15 -13.60
C ARG A 141 2.64 -3.73 -14.72
N PRO A 142 3.88 -3.33 -14.41
CA PRO A 142 4.85 -2.95 -15.44
C PRO A 142 5.17 -4.10 -16.41
N THR A 143 5.56 -3.74 -17.64
CA THR A 143 5.96 -4.69 -18.67
C THR A 143 7.27 -5.42 -18.32
N GLN A 144 7.41 -6.65 -18.82
CA GLN A 144 8.63 -7.46 -18.71
C GLN A 144 9.51 -7.41 -19.97
N GLU A 145 9.02 -6.77 -21.05
CA GLU A 145 9.66 -6.80 -22.37
C GLU A 145 10.82 -5.79 -22.51
N LEU A 146 10.82 -4.73 -21.70
CA LEU A 146 11.87 -3.72 -21.74
C LEU A 146 12.90 -4.00 -20.65
N HIS A 147 14.17 -3.97 -21.01
CA HIS A 147 15.29 -4.29 -20.12
C HIS A 147 16.19 -3.07 -19.85
N ASP A 148 15.59 -1.89 -19.73
CA ASP A 148 16.28 -0.67 -19.35
C ASP A 148 16.13 -0.38 -17.84
N VAL A 149 17.07 0.41 -17.29
CA VAL A 149 17.12 0.72 -15.86
C VAL A 149 15.82 1.38 -15.38
N LYS A 150 15.21 2.26 -16.17
CA LYS A 150 13.99 2.96 -15.78
C LYS A 150 12.82 1.99 -15.66
N THR A 151 12.66 1.08 -16.62
CA THR A 151 11.63 0.04 -16.56
C THR A 151 11.80 -0.84 -15.32
N GLU A 152 13.03 -1.28 -15.02
CA GLU A 152 13.29 -2.10 -13.84
C GLU A 152 13.06 -1.34 -12.52
N MET A 153 13.39 -0.05 -12.46
CA MET A 153 13.03 0.79 -11.28
C MET A 153 11.52 0.93 -11.11
N HIS A 154 10.74 1.04 -12.19
CA HIS A 154 9.28 1.00 -12.09
C HIS A 154 8.78 -0.36 -11.56
N ARG A 155 9.44 -1.47 -11.93
CA ARG A 155 9.12 -2.81 -11.40
C ARG A 155 9.40 -2.90 -9.90
N HIS A 156 10.53 -2.37 -9.43
CA HIS A 156 10.85 -2.30 -8.01
C HIS A 156 9.83 -1.45 -7.23
N LEU A 157 9.48 -0.26 -7.73
CA LEU A 157 8.49 0.61 -7.09
C LEU A 157 7.11 -0.07 -7.02
N TRP A 158 6.69 -0.71 -8.12
CA TRP A 158 5.46 -1.48 -8.14
C TRP A 158 5.48 -2.62 -7.12
N ALA A 159 6.58 -3.38 -7.04
CA ALA A 159 6.74 -4.43 -6.05
C ALA A 159 6.69 -3.88 -4.61
N ALA A 160 7.38 -2.77 -4.32
CA ALA A 160 7.34 -2.11 -3.02
C ALA A 160 5.91 -1.72 -2.63
N ASN A 161 5.15 -1.14 -3.56
CA ASN A 161 3.76 -0.77 -3.36
C ASN A 161 2.87 -1.99 -3.10
N ARG A 162 3.09 -3.10 -3.81
CA ARG A 162 2.34 -4.35 -3.59
C ARG A 162 2.68 -4.99 -2.23
N MET A 163 3.95 -5.00 -1.80
CA MET A 163 4.31 -5.46 -0.45
C MET A 163 3.67 -4.58 0.62
N TRP A 164 3.78 -3.25 0.46
CA TRP A 164 3.18 -2.26 1.36
C TRP A 164 1.67 -2.45 1.50
N GLU A 165 0.96 -2.51 0.37
CA GLU A 165 -0.48 -2.77 0.32
C GLU A 165 -0.82 -4.07 1.03
N SER A 166 -0.07 -5.15 0.80
CA SER A 166 -0.34 -6.46 1.43
C SER A 166 -0.22 -6.43 2.95
N MET A 167 0.51 -5.46 3.50
CA MET A 167 0.65 -5.27 4.94
C MET A 167 -0.53 -4.49 5.49
N ILE A 168 -0.95 -3.40 4.83
CA ILE A 168 -2.09 -2.58 5.28
C ILE A 168 -3.42 -3.30 5.05
N VAL A 169 -3.59 -3.93 3.90
CA VAL A 169 -4.71 -4.81 3.55
C VAL A 169 -4.12 -6.20 3.46
N PRO A 170 -4.29 -7.07 4.47
CA PRO A 170 -3.68 -8.40 4.56
C PRO A 170 -3.90 -9.33 3.35
N SER A 171 -3.23 -9.06 2.24
CA SER A 171 -3.53 -9.59 0.91
C SER A 171 -2.40 -10.49 0.43
N ASN A 172 -2.67 -11.79 0.39
CA ASN A 172 -1.69 -12.76 -0.10
C ASN A 172 -1.38 -12.57 -1.59
N ASP A 173 -2.36 -12.18 -2.40
CA ASP A 173 -2.17 -11.94 -3.83
C ASP A 173 -1.25 -10.74 -4.07
N ALA A 174 -1.34 -9.72 -3.22
CA ALA A 174 -0.44 -8.57 -3.24
C ALA A 174 0.99 -8.94 -2.89
N TRP A 175 1.14 -9.69 -1.80
CA TRP A 175 2.44 -10.20 -1.39
C TRP A 175 3.09 -11.09 -2.46
N GLN A 176 2.34 -12.04 -3.01
CA GLN A 176 2.85 -12.96 -4.03
C GLN A 176 3.26 -12.20 -5.30
N SER A 177 2.40 -11.29 -5.76
CA SER A 177 2.68 -10.46 -6.94
C SER A 177 3.96 -9.64 -6.79
N ALA A 178 4.18 -9.06 -5.61
CA ALA A 178 5.41 -8.33 -5.31
C ALA A 178 6.64 -9.23 -5.34
N THR A 179 6.58 -10.35 -4.62
CA THR A 179 7.72 -11.26 -4.44
C THR A 179 8.12 -11.93 -5.75
N ASP A 180 7.16 -12.29 -6.59
CA ASP A 180 7.40 -12.75 -7.97
C ASP A 180 8.14 -11.69 -8.82
N MET A 181 7.80 -10.41 -8.64
CA MET A 181 8.46 -9.32 -9.37
C MET A 181 9.91 -9.15 -8.91
N LEU A 182 10.18 -9.29 -7.62
CA LEU A 182 11.53 -9.17 -7.03
C LEU A 182 12.41 -10.39 -7.34
N ALA A 183 11.83 -11.60 -7.41
CA ALA A 183 12.59 -12.78 -7.84
C ALA A 183 13.07 -12.67 -9.30
N ASP A 184 12.41 -11.83 -10.11
CA ASP A 184 12.71 -11.61 -11.54
C ASP A 184 13.40 -10.26 -11.81
N VAL A 185 14.34 -9.84 -10.97
CA VAL A 185 15.15 -8.62 -11.19
C VAL A 185 16.14 -8.84 -12.32
N ARG A 186 16.08 -7.99 -13.37
CA ARG A 186 16.85 -8.18 -14.62
C ARG A 186 17.79 -7.03 -14.96
N ILE A 187 18.28 -6.29 -13.95
CA ILE A 187 19.17 -5.17 -14.21
C ILE A 187 20.60 -5.67 -14.43
N ASP A 188 21.20 -5.25 -15.54
CA ASP A 188 22.63 -5.36 -15.78
C ASP A 188 23.39 -4.37 -14.86
N PRO A 189 24.21 -4.85 -13.91
CA PRO A 189 24.95 -3.99 -12.98
C PRO A 189 25.83 -2.95 -13.71
N ALA A 190 26.34 -3.28 -14.91
CA ALA A 190 27.17 -2.38 -15.70
C ALA A 190 26.41 -1.12 -16.19
N ARG A 191 25.08 -1.15 -16.18
CA ARG A 191 24.23 0.00 -16.53
C ARG A 191 23.90 0.91 -15.35
N LEU A 192 24.22 0.49 -14.12
CA LEU A 192 23.94 1.23 -12.88
C LEU A 192 25.20 1.87 -12.29
N ALA A 193 26.34 1.18 -12.40
CA ALA A 193 27.57 1.61 -11.79
C ALA A 193 28.16 2.82 -12.56
N ASN A 194 28.06 4.01 -11.97
CA ASN A 194 28.68 5.23 -12.52
C ASN A 194 30.22 5.15 -12.51
N ASP A 195 30.79 4.26 -11.69
CA ASP A 195 32.21 3.89 -11.69
C ASP A 195 32.39 2.41 -11.30
N THR A 196 33.61 1.89 -11.46
CA THR A 196 33.94 0.49 -11.11
C THR A 196 34.05 0.25 -9.60
N ALA A 197 34.18 1.29 -8.77
CA ALA A 197 34.39 1.15 -7.35
C ALA A 197 33.13 0.62 -6.63
N ASN A 198 31.95 1.01 -7.13
CA ASN A 198 30.66 0.61 -6.54
C ASN A 198 30.04 -0.63 -7.20
N ALA A 199 30.63 -1.17 -8.29
CA ALA A 199 30.03 -2.24 -9.08
C ALA A 199 29.72 -3.50 -8.28
N ALA A 200 30.66 -3.96 -7.44
CA ALA A 200 30.46 -5.14 -6.59
C ALA A 200 29.37 -4.93 -5.52
N GLN A 201 29.26 -3.71 -4.99
CA GLN A 201 28.21 -3.38 -4.02
C GLN A 201 26.83 -3.33 -4.69
N VAL A 202 26.73 -2.75 -5.90
CA VAL A 202 25.49 -2.76 -6.68
C VAL A 202 25.07 -4.19 -7.01
N GLU A 203 25.99 -5.05 -7.44
CA GLU A 203 25.71 -6.45 -7.72
C GLU A 203 25.19 -7.20 -6.48
N ALA A 204 25.83 -7.01 -5.32
CA ALA A 204 25.38 -7.60 -4.07
C ALA A 204 23.99 -7.10 -3.62
N LEU A 205 23.66 -5.83 -3.89
CA LEU A 205 22.32 -5.29 -3.59
C LEU A 205 21.26 -5.89 -4.53
N LEU A 206 21.58 -6.10 -5.81
CA LEU A 206 20.68 -6.75 -6.76
C LEU A 206 20.44 -8.23 -6.42
N GLU A 207 21.47 -8.93 -5.92
CA GLU A 207 21.33 -10.30 -5.42
C GLU A 207 20.41 -10.34 -4.19
N GLN A 208 20.62 -9.46 -3.22
CA GLN A 208 19.74 -9.36 -2.05
C GLN A 208 18.28 -9.06 -2.43
N ALA A 209 18.02 -8.26 -3.47
CA ALA A 209 16.66 -8.01 -3.95
C ALA A 209 15.99 -9.31 -4.44
N ARG A 210 16.73 -10.15 -5.19
CA ARG A 210 16.23 -11.44 -5.67
C ARG A 210 15.99 -12.42 -4.53
N ASP A 211 16.93 -12.53 -3.60
CA ASP A 211 16.82 -13.39 -2.43
C ASP A 211 15.60 -13.03 -1.57
N LEU A 212 15.31 -11.73 -1.41
CA LEU A 212 14.10 -11.26 -0.73
C LEU A 212 12.83 -11.68 -1.47
N GLY A 213 12.82 -11.64 -2.81
CA GLY A 213 11.72 -12.15 -3.62
C GLY A 213 11.48 -13.65 -3.41
N GLU A 214 12.54 -14.46 -3.48
CA GLU A 214 12.47 -15.91 -3.31
C GLU A 214 12.05 -16.33 -1.90
N LEU A 215 12.58 -15.66 -0.87
CA LEU A 215 12.20 -15.88 0.52
C LEU A 215 10.76 -15.43 0.78
N GLY A 216 10.37 -14.30 0.20
CA GLY A 216 9.02 -13.74 0.35
C GLY A 216 7.93 -14.64 -0.20
N ALA A 217 8.18 -15.32 -1.32
CA ALA A 217 7.24 -16.30 -1.88
C ALA A 217 6.90 -17.45 -0.90
N GLN A 218 7.77 -17.70 0.08
CA GLN A 218 7.60 -18.75 1.10
C GLN A 218 7.05 -18.20 2.43
N THR A 219 6.79 -16.89 2.51
CA THR A 219 6.51 -16.18 3.77
C THR A 219 5.03 -15.81 3.89
N SER A 220 4.36 -16.37 4.90
CA SER A 220 2.95 -16.12 5.19
C SER A 220 2.69 -15.39 6.50
N ALA A 221 3.63 -15.39 7.44
CA ALA A 221 3.44 -14.76 8.75
C ALA A 221 3.65 -13.24 8.71
N GLY A 222 2.72 -12.48 9.30
CA GLY A 222 2.75 -11.01 9.32
C GLY A 222 4.08 -10.41 9.79
N PRO A 223 4.64 -10.81 10.94
CA PRO A 223 5.93 -10.29 11.41
C PRO A 223 7.08 -10.55 10.45
N LEU A 224 7.13 -11.74 9.81
CA LEU A 224 8.18 -12.05 8.84
C LEU A 224 8.02 -11.25 7.53
N ARG A 225 6.77 -10.95 7.14
CA ARG A 225 6.50 -10.05 6.01
C ARG A 225 6.92 -8.61 6.31
N SER A 226 6.67 -8.14 7.53
CA SER A 226 7.14 -6.83 8.01
C SER A 226 8.66 -6.74 7.90
N GLU A 227 9.38 -7.71 8.45
CA GLU A 227 10.84 -7.78 8.40
C GLU A 227 11.37 -7.71 6.95
N GLN A 228 10.76 -8.45 6.02
CA GLN A 228 11.17 -8.43 4.61
C GLN A 228 10.84 -7.13 3.89
N LEU A 229 9.68 -6.51 4.18
CA LEU A 229 9.37 -5.19 3.68
C LEU A 229 10.41 -4.17 4.17
N GLY A 230 10.75 -4.18 5.46
CA GLY A 230 11.76 -3.30 6.03
C GLY A 230 13.14 -3.48 5.36
N ARG A 231 13.57 -4.74 5.17
CA ARG A 231 14.79 -5.06 4.42
C ARG A 231 14.76 -4.54 2.99
N PHE A 232 13.64 -4.72 2.29
CA PHE A 232 13.52 -4.25 0.91
C PHE A 232 13.53 -2.72 0.80
N LEU A 233 12.84 -2.01 1.71
CA LEU A 233 12.89 -0.55 1.77
C LEU A 233 14.29 -0.03 2.09
N SER A 234 15.01 -0.68 3.01
CA SER A 234 16.40 -0.36 3.31
C SER A 234 17.30 -0.57 2.09
N LEU A 235 17.10 -1.66 1.36
CA LEU A 235 17.84 -1.98 0.14
C LEU A 235 17.66 -0.89 -0.94
N CYS A 236 16.43 -0.42 -1.14
CA CYS A 236 16.13 0.70 -2.03
C CYS A 236 16.93 1.95 -1.64
N ALA A 237 16.88 2.34 -0.36
CA ALA A 237 17.58 3.51 0.16
C ALA A 237 19.11 3.40 -0.02
N SER A 238 19.69 2.25 0.31
CA SER A 238 21.12 1.97 0.14
C SER A 238 21.54 2.05 -1.33
N CYS A 239 20.77 1.42 -2.23
CA CYS A 239 21.06 1.42 -3.66
C CYS A 239 20.97 2.84 -4.25
N HIS A 240 19.91 3.58 -3.96
CA HIS A 240 19.72 4.94 -4.47
C HIS A 240 20.79 5.91 -3.95
N THR A 241 21.20 5.77 -2.68
CA THR A 241 22.31 6.54 -2.11
C THR A 241 23.63 6.22 -2.82
N LEU A 242 23.90 4.92 -3.06
CA LEU A 242 25.13 4.45 -3.68
C LEU A 242 25.26 4.90 -5.15
N THR A 243 24.17 4.84 -5.91
CA THR A 243 24.18 5.18 -7.34
C THR A 243 23.88 6.64 -7.61
N GLY A 244 23.48 7.42 -6.60
CA GLY A 244 22.92 8.77 -6.78
C GLY A 244 21.63 8.78 -7.61
N GLY A 245 20.91 7.65 -7.62
CA GLY A 245 19.65 7.47 -8.35
C GLY A 245 18.43 7.65 -7.45
N GLY A 246 17.30 7.08 -7.86
CA GLY A 246 16.06 7.08 -7.09
C GLY A 246 15.07 8.19 -7.45
N PRO A 247 13.86 8.18 -6.83
CA PRO A 247 12.91 9.28 -6.97
C PRO A 247 13.52 10.58 -6.42
N ASP A 248 13.20 11.72 -7.04
CA ASP A 248 13.72 13.02 -6.59
C ASP A 248 13.21 13.28 -5.16
N PRO A 249 14.11 13.48 -4.18
CA PRO A 249 13.75 13.62 -2.77
C PRO A 249 12.98 14.92 -2.46
N ARG A 250 12.75 15.80 -3.44
CA ARG A 250 12.03 17.08 -3.32
C ARG A 250 10.58 17.01 -3.80
N ILE A 251 10.14 15.86 -4.32
CA ILE A 251 8.74 15.58 -4.70
C ILE A 251 8.13 14.66 -3.66
#